data_AF-A0A925HMR8-F1
#
_entry.id   AF-A0A925HMR8-F1
#
_cell.length_a   1.000
_cell.length_b   1.000
_cell.length_c   1.000
_cell.angle_alpha   90.00
_cell.angle_beta   90.00
_cell.angle_gamma   90.00
#
_symmetry.space_group_name_H-M   'P 1'
#
loop_
_entity.id
_entity.type
_entity.pdbx_description
1 polymer ?
#
loop_
_entity_poly.entity_id
_entity_poly.type
_entity_poly.pdbx_seq_one_letter_code
_entity_poly.pdbx_strand_id
1 'polypeptide(L)'
;GIMLCVGGLGALGYLATLSDFFYKDLGATTANILVGVLSAVIDNIPVMFAVLSMNPDMSVGQWLLVTLTAGVGGSLLSIGSAAGVALMGQARGIYTFSAHLKWIWAIALGYAASIAVHLVMNGALFSR
;
A
#
# COMPACT_ATOMS: atom_id res chain seq x y z
N GLY A 1 11.22 -13.85 9.63
CA GLY A 1 10.48 -13.30 10.79
C GLY A 1 9.09 -12.88 10.37
N ILE A 2 8.94 -11.67 9.83
CA ILE A 2 7.63 -11.07 9.51
C ILE A 2 6.75 -11.94 8.59
N MET A 3 7.32 -12.53 7.53
CA MET A 3 6.58 -13.42 6.62
C MET A 3 5.99 -14.66 7.32
N LEU A 4 6.71 -15.22 8.31
CA LEU A 4 6.22 -16.33 9.13
C LEU A 4 5.04 -15.88 10.01
N CYS A 5 5.11 -14.67 10.58
CA CYS A 5 4.02 -14.11 11.36
C CYS A 5 2.77 -13.87 10.51
N VAL A 6 2.93 -13.35 9.29
CA VAL A 6 1.81 -13.18 8.34
C VAL A 6 1.22 -14.55 7.96
N GLY A 7 2.07 -15.55 7.68
CA GLY A 7 1.63 -16.92 7.44
C GLY A 7 0.89 -17.53 8.64
N GLY A 8 1.36 -17.26 9.86
CA GLY A 8 0.70 -17.66 11.10
C GLY A 8 -0.67 -17.00 11.29
N LEU A 9 -0.79 -15.71 10.99
CA LEU A 9 -2.09 -15.00 10.98
C LEU A 9 -3.05 -15.61 9.94
N GLY A 10 -2.52 -16.07 8.80
CA GLY A 10 -3.28 -16.82 7.80
C GLY A 10 -3.77 -18.16 8.34
N ALA A 11 -2.89 -18.95 8.95
CA ALA A 11 -3.23 -20.25 9.53
C ALA A 11 -4.25 -20.15 10.68
N LEU A 12 -4.23 -19.06 11.44
CA LEU A 12 -5.20 -18.77 12.51
C LEU A 12 -6.53 -18.19 11.98
N GLY A 13 -6.66 -17.93 10.69
CA GLY A 13 -7.88 -17.41 10.06
C GLY A 13 -8.04 -15.88 10.13
N TYR A 14 -7.12 -15.14 10.77
CA TYR A 14 -7.22 -13.67 10.87
C TYR A 14 -7.14 -12.97 9.50
N LEU A 15 -6.37 -13.53 8.56
CA LEU A 15 -6.33 -12.98 7.20
C LEU A 15 -7.67 -13.15 6.48
N ALA A 16 -8.44 -14.21 6.75
CA ALA A 16 -9.76 -14.39 6.16
C ALA A 16 -10.75 -13.33 6.69
N THR A 17 -10.75 -13.07 7.99
CA THR A 17 -11.58 -12.00 8.60
C THR A 17 -11.20 -10.62 8.07
N LEU A 18 -9.89 -10.35 7.92
CA LEU A 18 -9.41 -9.11 7.31
C LEU A 18 -9.83 -9.01 5.84
N SER A 19 -9.78 -10.11 5.09
CA SER A 19 -10.21 -10.14 3.68
C SER A 19 -11.70 -9.81 3.55
N ASP A 20 -12.54 -10.38 4.40
CA ASP A 20 -13.98 -10.10 4.41
C ASP A 20 -14.25 -8.62 4.72
N PHE A 21 -13.64 -8.08 5.77
CA PHE A 21 -13.83 -6.68 6.12
C PHE A 21 -13.31 -5.71 5.04
N PHE A 22 -12.10 -5.94 4.52
CA PHE A 22 -11.51 -5.04 3.52
C PHE A 22 -12.16 -5.20 2.15
N TYR A 23 -12.28 -6.41 1.62
CA TYR A 23 -12.64 -6.62 0.22
C TYR A 23 -14.15 -6.86 0.00
N LYS A 24 -14.91 -7.33 1.00
CA LYS A 24 -16.38 -7.47 0.88
C LYS A 24 -17.14 -6.23 1.38
N ASP A 25 -16.81 -5.69 2.55
CA ASP A 25 -17.57 -4.58 3.14
C ASP A 25 -17.16 -3.21 2.56
N LEU A 26 -15.86 -2.93 2.49
CA LEU A 26 -15.35 -1.64 1.98
C LEU A 26 -15.24 -1.58 0.44
N GLY A 27 -15.18 -2.76 -0.20
CA GLY A 27 -14.97 -2.92 -1.63
C GLY A 27 -13.50 -2.80 -2.06
N ALA A 28 -13.14 -3.53 -3.12
CA ALA A 28 -11.75 -3.67 -3.58
C ALA A 28 -11.02 -2.33 -3.81
N THR A 29 -11.66 -1.33 -4.40
CA THR A 29 -11.02 -0.03 -4.65
C THR A 29 -10.60 0.65 -3.34
N THR A 30 -11.52 0.74 -2.37
CA THR A 30 -11.26 1.36 -1.07
C THR A 30 -10.21 0.57 -0.30
N ALA A 31 -10.32 -0.76 -0.31
CA ALA A 31 -9.35 -1.66 0.29
C ALA A 31 -7.94 -1.41 -0.25
N ASN A 32 -7.78 -1.38 -1.57
CA ASN A 32 -6.48 -1.21 -2.23
C ASN A 32 -5.85 0.15 -1.92
N ILE A 33 -6.66 1.22 -1.83
CA ILE A 33 -6.18 2.54 -1.43
C ILE A 33 -5.74 2.54 0.04
N LEU A 34 -6.50 1.91 0.94
CA LEU A 34 -6.14 1.83 2.36
C LEU A 34 -4.90 0.97 2.59
N VAL A 35 -4.77 -0.14 1.88
CA VAL A 35 -3.58 -1.01 1.89
C VAL A 35 -2.34 -0.23 1.47
N GLY A 36 -2.44 0.64 0.46
CA GLY A 36 -1.33 1.51 0.07
C GLY A 36 -0.95 2.51 1.17
N VAL A 37 -1.92 3.11 1.84
CA VAL A 37 -1.64 3.99 3.00
C VAL A 37 -1.01 3.22 4.15
N LEU A 38 -1.47 1.99 4.44
CA LEU A 38 -0.84 1.11 5.43
C LEU A 38 0.61 0.77 5.06
N SER A 39 0.89 0.66 3.76
CA SER A 39 2.26 0.45 3.25
C SER A 39 3.20 1.64 3.51
N ALA A 40 2.69 2.80 3.95
CA ALA A 40 3.52 3.91 4.41
C ALA A 40 4.16 3.63 5.79
N VAL A 41 3.62 2.68 6.55
CA VAL A 41 4.08 2.31 7.89
C VAL A 41 4.73 0.92 7.86
N ILE A 42 4.15 0.00 7.10
CA ILE A 42 4.63 -1.37 6.92
C ILE A 42 5.26 -1.49 5.55
N ASP A 43 6.41 -2.17 5.43
CA ASP A 43 7.05 -2.39 4.14
C ASP A 43 6.10 -3.08 3.13
N ASN A 44 6.27 -2.76 1.85
CA ASN A 44 5.36 -3.21 0.79
C ASN A 44 5.42 -4.74 0.57
N ILE A 45 6.56 -5.39 0.85
CA ILE A 45 6.73 -6.84 0.68
C ILE A 45 5.80 -7.62 1.64
N PRO A 46 5.83 -7.42 2.97
CA PRO A 46 4.88 -8.05 3.89
C PRO A 46 3.41 -7.75 3.58
N VAL A 47 3.10 -6.50 3.22
CA VAL A 47 1.73 -6.07 2.92
C VAL A 47 1.19 -6.82 1.70
N MET A 48 1.95 -6.85 0.61
CA MET A 48 1.56 -7.59 -0.60
C MET A 48 1.48 -9.09 -0.34
N PHE A 49 2.37 -9.64 0.48
CA PHE A 49 2.29 -11.05 0.87
C PHE A 49 0.99 -11.36 1.64
N ALA A 50 0.54 -10.46 2.52
CA ALA A 50 -0.73 -10.62 3.21
C ALA A 50 -1.91 -10.59 2.22
N VAL A 51 -1.93 -9.63 1.29
CA VAL A 51 -2.99 -9.54 0.26
C VAL A 51 -3.02 -10.78 -0.64
N LEU A 52 -1.86 -11.26 -1.08
CA LEU A 52 -1.75 -12.49 -1.87
C LEU A 52 -2.21 -13.72 -1.08
N SER A 53 -1.92 -13.78 0.22
CA SER A 53 -2.36 -14.87 1.10
C SER A 53 -3.86 -14.84 1.37
N MET A 54 -4.48 -13.65 1.38
CA MET A 54 -5.93 -13.48 1.47
C MET A 54 -6.66 -13.91 0.19
N ASN A 55 -5.96 -13.84 -0.96
CA ASN A 55 -6.47 -14.15 -2.29
C ASN A 55 -7.91 -13.63 -2.54
N PRO A 56 -8.16 -12.32 -2.38
CA PRO A 56 -9.49 -11.75 -2.60
C PRO A 56 -9.87 -11.84 -4.08
N ASP A 57 -11.16 -12.07 -4.34
CA ASP A 57 -11.69 -12.09 -5.70
C ASP A 57 -11.85 -10.65 -6.22
N MET A 58 -10.95 -10.23 -7.11
CA MET A 58 -10.95 -8.89 -7.68
C MET A 58 -10.37 -8.88 -9.09
N SER A 59 -10.83 -7.92 -9.91
CA SER A 59 -10.42 -7.79 -11.31
C SER A 59 -8.93 -7.43 -11.46
N VAL A 60 -8.39 -7.66 -12.65
CA VAL A 60 -6.98 -7.33 -12.96
C VAL A 60 -6.68 -5.85 -12.70
N GLY A 61 -7.64 -4.95 -12.97
CA GLY A 61 -7.49 -3.52 -12.67
C GLY A 61 -7.25 -3.24 -11.18
N GLN A 62 -7.88 -4.02 -10.30
CA GLN A 62 -7.71 -3.92 -8.84
C GLN A 62 -6.38 -4.51 -8.37
N TRP A 63 -5.93 -5.61 -8.97
CA TRP A 63 -4.60 -6.17 -8.70
C TRP A 63 -3.47 -5.21 -9.08
N LEU A 64 -3.63 -4.49 -10.19
CA LEU A 64 -2.70 -3.45 -10.58
C LEU A 64 -2.82 -2.22 -9.66
N LEU A 65 -4.03 -1.89 -9.21
CA LEU A 65 -4.25 -0.78 -8.28
C LEU A 65 -3.54 -1.05 -6.94
N VAL A 66 -3.69 -2.23 -6.35
CA VAL A 66 -3.03 -2.57 -5.07
C VAL A 66 -1.51 -2.57 -5.20
N THR A 67 -0.98 -3.06 -6.33
CA THR A 67 0.45 -3.03 -6.60
C THR A 67 0.97 -1.60 -6.69
N LEU A 68 0.23 -0.73 -7.39
CA LEU A 68 0.55 0.70 -7.50
C LEU A 68 0.47 1.40 -6.15
N THR A 69 -0.61 1.19 -5.40
CA THR A 69 -0.85 1.88 -4.12
C THR A 69 0.12 1.41 -3.04
N ALA A 70 0.46 0.11 -2.99
CA ALA A 70 1.53 -0.39 -2.11
C ALA A 70 2.92 0.12 -2.51
N GLY A 71 3.19 0.22 -3.82
CA GLY A 71 4.46 0.76 -4.33
C GLY A 71 4.66 2.25 -4.04
N VAL A 72 3.64 3.08 -4.31
CA VAL A 72 3.69 4.53 -4.10
C VAL A 72 3.44 4.90 -2.64
N GLY A 73 2.59 4.16 -1.93
CA GLY A 73 2.17 4.44 -0.56
C GLY A 73 3.32 4.49 0.45
N GLY A 74 4.36 3.67 0.26
CA GLY A 74 5.59 3.71 1.05
C GLY A 74 6.29 5.08 1.09
N SER A 75 6.04 5.93 0.11
CA SER A 75 6.61 7.28 0.04
C SER A 75 5.94 8.31 0.97
N LEU A 76 4.77 8.02 1.55
CA LEU A 76 3.97 9.00 2.33
C LEU A 76 4.61 9.41 3.67
N LEU A 77 5.39 8.54 4.31
CA LEU A 77 5.98 8.80 5.64
C LEU A 77 7.51 8.77 5.67
N SER A 78 8.20 8.57 4.53
CA SER A 78 9.66 8.40 4.40
C SER A 78 10.31 7.26 5.22
N ILE A 79 9.69 6.80 6.31
CA ILE A 79 10.12 5.67 7.15
C ILE A 79 9.65 4.34 6.54
N GLY A 80 8.48 4.33 5.90
CA GLY A 80 7.91 3.15 5.25
C GLY A 80 8.57 2.71 3.95
N SER A 81 9.68 3.34 3.55
CA SER A 81 10.41 2.96 2.33
C SER A 81 11.92 2.98 2.59
N ALA A 82 12.60 1.92 2.16
CA ALA A 82 14.06 1.80 2.22
C ALA A 82 14.77 2.98 1.56
N ALA A 83 14.21 3.53 0.47
CA ALA A 83 14.75 4.71 -0.21
C ALA A 83 14.67 5.96 0.67
N GLY A 84 13.56 6.15 1.38
CA GLY A 84 13.37 7.28 2.30
C GLY A 84 14.31 7.21 3.49
N VAL A 85 14.47 6.04 4.09
CA VAL A 85 15.41 5.81 5.20
C VAL A 85 16.87 5.99 4.75
N ALA A 86 17.22 5.49 3.56
CA ALA A 86 18.56 5.69 2.99
C ALA A 86 18.87 7.18 2.73
N LEU A 87 17.92 7.93 2.18
CA LEU A 87 18.07 9.36 1.94
C LEU A 87 18.25 10.14 3.24
N MET A 88 17.47 9.84 4.28
CA MET A 88 17.63 10.44 5.61
C MET A 88 18.98 10.08 6.25
N GLY A 89 19.52 8.90 5.95
CA GLY A 89 20.83 8.46 6.40
C GLY A 89 22.00 9.17 5.70
N GLN A 90 21.88 9.43 4.39
CA GLN A 90 22.93 10.09 3.60
C GLN A 90 22.89 11.63 3.74
N ALA A 91 21.70 12.22 3.75
CA ALA A 91 21.49 13.67 3.83
C ALA A 91 21.27 14.15 5.28
N ARG A 92 22.07 13.63 6.21
CA ARG A 92 21.99 13.97 7.64
C ARG A 92 22.07 15.50 7.83
N GLY A 93 21.04 16.08 8.43
CA GLY A 93 20.93 17.51 8.73
C GLY A 93 20.19 18.35 7.67
N ILE A 94 20.02 17.84 6.45
CA ILE A 94 19.27 18.53 5.37
C ILE A 94 17.87 17.91 5.20
N TYR A 95 17.80 16.57 5.21
CA TYR A 95 16.56 15.83 5.03
C TYR A 95 16.22 15.04 6.29
N THR A 96 15.15 15.46 6.98
CA THR A 96 14.67 14.85 8.23
C THR A 96 13.22 14.40 8.07
N PHE A 97 12.77 13.50 8.95
CA PHE A 97 11.37 13.07 8.98
C PHE A 97 10.40 14.25 9.10
N SER A 98 10.69 15.23 9.96
CA SER A 98 9.86 16.42 10.13
C SER A 98 9.82 17.30 8.87
N ALA A 99 10.94 17.40 8.14
CA ALA A 99 10.98 18.11 6.86
C ALA A 99 10.15 17.40 5.79
N HIS A 100 10.18 16.06 5.76
CA HIS A 100 9.32 15.27 4.88
C HIS A 100 7.84 15.43 5.23
N LEU A 101 7.51 15.38 6.52
CA LEU A 101 6.13 15.54 7.00
C LEU A 101 5.53 16.90 6.65
N LYS A 102 6.35 17.96 6.57
CA LYS A 102 5.92 19.29 6.09
C LYS A 102 5.40 19.25 4.64
N TRP A 103 5.89 18.33 3.83
CA TRP A 103 5.49 18.13 2.43
C TRP A 103 4.57 16.94 2.22
N ILE A 104 4.08 16.31 3.29
CA ILE A 104 3.21 15.13 3.20
C ILE A 104 1.97 15.39 2.35
N TRP A 105 1.42 16.60 2.39
CA TRP A 105 0.26 16.97 1.58
C TRP A 105 0.56 16.92 0.07
N ALA A 106 1.76 17.33 -0.36
CA ALA A 106 2.16 17.29 -1.77
C ALA A 106 2.38 15.84 -2.24
N ILE A 107 2.93 14.99 -1.36
CA ILE A 107 3.13 13.57 -1.62
C ILE A 107 1.77 12.84 -1.66
N ALA A 108 0.86 13.18 -0.75
CA ALA A 108 -0.50 12.68 -0.73
C ALA A 108 -1.28 13.08 -2.00
N LEU A 109 -1.06 14.29 -2.52
CA LEU A 109 -1.59 14.69 -3.83
C LEU A 109 -1.01 13.83 -4.96
N GLY A 110 0.29 13.52 -4.92
CA GLY A 110 0.92 12.59 -5.87
C GLY A 110 0.32 11.18 -5.79
N TYR A 111 0.03 10.69 -4.59
CA TYR A 111 -0.65 9.42 -4.35
C TYR A 111 -2.09 9.42 -4.89
N ALA A 112 -2.86 10.49 -4.65
CA ALA A 112 -4.19 10.63 -5.21
C ALA A 112 -4.15 10.73 -6.75
N ALA A 113 -3.18 11.46 -7.30
CA ALA A 113 -2.98 11.58 -8.75
C ALA A 113 -2.61 10.25 -9.40
N SER A 114 -1.75 9.43 -8.77
CA SER A 114 -1.38 8.12 -9.31
C SER A 114 -2.60 7.18 -9.37
N ILE A 115 -3.45 7.19 -8.34
CA ILE A 115 -4.73 6.45 -8.33
C ILE A 115 -5.64 6.96 -9.45
N ALA A 116 -5.82 8.28 -9.57
CA ALA A 116 -6.70 8.85 -10.59
C ALA A 116 -6.24 8.48 -12.01
N VAL A 117 -4.93 8.61 -12.28
CA VAL A 117 -4.34 8.22 -13.57
C VAL A 117 -4.53 6.73 -13.83
N HIS A 118 -4.34 5.88 -12.81
CA HIS A 118 -4.56 4.45 -12.93
C HIS A 118 -6.01 4.10 -13.28
N LEU A 119 -6.98 4.73 -12.61
CA LEU A 119 -8.40 4.50 -12.88
C LEU A 119 -8.78 4.94 -14.30
N VAL A 120 -8.22 6.04 -14.80
CA VAL A 120 -8.47 6.53 -16.16
C VAL A 120 -7.81 5.62 -17.21
N MET A 121 -6.53 5.28 -17.03
CA MET A 121 -5.78 4.49 -18.02
C MET A 121 -6.19 3.02 -18.04
N ASN A 122 -6.49 2.44 -16.89
CA ASN A 122 -6.82 1.03 -16.74
C ASN A 122 -8.33 0.77 -16.57
N GLY A 123 -9.19 1.76 -16.85
CA GLY A 123 -10.64 1.64 -16.70
C GLY A 123 -11.24 0.37 -17.31
N ALA A 124 -10.74 -0.06 -18.48
CA ALA A 124 -11.18 -1.27 -19.16
C ALA A 124 -10.85 -2.59 -18.43
N LEU A 125 -9.90 -2.58 -17.49
CA LEU A 125 -9.49 -3.74 -16.70
C LEU A 125 -10.29 -3.89 -15.41
N PHE A 126 -11.15 -2.93 -15.05
CA PHE A 126 -12.00 -3.00 -13.87
C PHE A 126 -13.32 -3.75 -14.13
N SER A 127 -13.76 -3.82 -15.38
CA SER A 127 -15.04 -4.38 -15.82
C SER A 127 -14.99 -5.85 -16.27
N ARG A 128 -13.88 -6.55 -16.00
CA ARG A 128 -13.70 -7.98 -16.35
C ARG A 128 -13.36 -8.80 -15.12
#